data_AF-A0A3B3Y9T6-F1
#
_entry.id   AF-A0A3B3Y9T6-F1
#
_cell.length_a   1.000
_cell.length_b   1.000
_cell.length_c   1.000
_cell.angle_alpha   90.00
_cell.angle_beta   90.00
_cell.angle_gamma   90.00
#
_symmetry.space_group_name_H-M   'P 1'
#
loop_
_entity.id
_entity.type
_entity.pdbx_description
1 polymer ?
#
loop_
_entity_poly.entity_id
_entity_poly.type
_entity_poly.pdbx_seq_one_letter_code
_entity_poly.pdbx_strand_id
1 'polypeptide(L)'
;MLQVWRRLMRTSHEIRRSGMKNFRNIQVEESNLLSWQGLIVPDNPPYDKGAFRIEIIFPTEYPFKPPKITFKTKIYHPNIDEKGQVCLPVISAENWKPATKTDQGYVMESLIAS
;
A
#
# COMPACT_ATOMS: atom_id res chain seq x y z
N MET A 1 -0.50 18.36 10.69
CA MET A 1 -1.04 18.67 9.34
C MET A 1 0.08 18.90 8.31
N LEU A 2 0.95 19.92 8.43
CA LEU A 2 2.03 20.19 7.47
C LEU A 2 3.15 19.13 7.39
N GLN A 3 3.53 18.49 8.51
CA GLN A 3 4.60 17.48 8.52
C GLN A 3 4.19 16.18 7.80
N VAL A 4 2.93 15.76 7.97
CA VAL A 4 2.36 14.58 7.29
C VAL A 4 2.30 14.82 5.78
N TRP A 5 1.82 16.00 5.37
CA TRP A 5 1.79 16.41 3.97
C TRP A 5 3.18 16.35 3.32
N ARG A 6 4.20 16.93 3.95
CA ARG A 6 5.59 16.86 3.46
C ARG A 6 6.11 15.43 3.38
N ARG A 7 5.76 14.57 4.35
CA ARG A 7 6.16 13.15 4.35
C ARG A 7 5.52 12.40 3.19
N LEU A 8 4.21 12.51 3.01
CA LEU A 8 3.47 11.82 1.93
C LEU A 8 3.90 12.30 0.53
N MET A 9 4.10 13.60 0.34
CA MET A 9 4.62 14.12 -0.93
C MET A 9 6.00 13.53 -1.26
N ARG A 10 6.89 13.46 -0.28
CA ARG A 10 8.22 12.86 -0.47
C ARG A 10 8.11 11.37 -0.79
N THR A 11 7.29 10.61 -0.07
CA THR A 11 7.05 9.18 -0.32
C THR A 11 6.47 8.95 -1.72
N SER A 12 5.49 9.74 -2.15
CA SER A 12 4.92 9.66 -3.50
C SER A 12 5.98 9.90 -4.58
N HIS A 13 6.85 10.90 -4.39
CA HIS A 13 7.97 11.17 -5.29
C HIS A 13 9.00 10.03 -5.31
N GLU A 14 9.36 9.51 -4.13
CA GLU A 14 10.30 8.39 -3.99
C GLU A 14 9.78 7.12 -4.68
N ILE A 15 8.49 6.80 -4.53
CA ILE A 15 7.90 5.62 -5.17
C ILE A 15 7.82 5.79 -6.70
N ARG A 16 7.39 6.95 -7.19
CA ARG A 16 7.39 7.23 -8.64
C ARG A 16 8.81 7.14 -9.23
N ARG A 17 9.82 7.52 -8.46
CA ARG A 17 11.23 7.46 -8.85
C ARG A 17 11.84 6.07 -8.70
N SER A 18 11.45 5.29 -7.69
CA SER A 18 12.01 3.95 -7.47
C SER A 18 11.51 2.95 -8.51
N GLY A 19 10.39 3.25 -9.18
CA GLY A 19 9.85 2.41 -10.24
C GLY A 19 9.65 0.97 -9.77
N MET A 20 8.94 0.80 -8.64
CA MET A 20 8.61 -0.54 -8.12
C MET A 20 7.99 -1.36 -9.26
N LYS A 21 8.71 -2.39 -9.73
CA LYS A 21 8.31 -3.17 -10.93
C LYS A 21 6.90 -3.76 -10.79
N ASN A 22 6.55 -4.08 -9.55
CA ASN A 22 5.33 -4.77 -9.18
C ASN A 22 4.21 -3.82 -8.75
N PHE A 23 4.47 -2.50 -8.64
CA PHE A 23 3.46 -1.50 -8.30
C PHE A 23 3.43 -0.39 -9.35
N ARG A 24 2.44 -0.45 -10.23
CA ARG A 24 2.27 0.41 -11.40
C ARG A 24 1.04 1.32 -11.25
N ASN A 25 0.95 2.31 -12.13
CA ASN A 25 -0.21 3.19 -12.28
C ASN A 25 -0.66 3.86 -10.97
N ILE A 26 0.31 4.37 -10.22
CA ILE A 26 0.05 5.02 -8.94
C ILE A 26 -0.62 6.36 -9.20
N GLN A 27 -1.85 6.48 -8.72
CA GLN A 27 -2.66 7.68 -8.75
C GLN A 27 -2.75 8.22 -7.33
N VAL A 28 -2.09 9.36 -7.11
CA VAL A 28 -2.22 10.13 -5.87
C VAL A 28 -3.04 11.36 -6.21
N GLU A 29 -4.15 11.56 -5.52
CA GLU A 29 -4.99 12.73 -5.73
C GLU A 29 -4.33 13.96 -5.08
N GLU A 30 -4.11 15.03 -5.83
CA GLU A 30 -3.45 16.24 -5.31
C GLU A 30 -4.27 16.95 -4.23
N SER A 31 -5.60 16.87 -4.31
CA SER A 31 -6.52 17.39 -3.29
C SER A 31 -6.54 16.53 -2.03
N ASN A 32 -6.17 15.24 -2.14
CA ASN A 32 -6.25 14.27 -1.07
C ASN A 32 -5.05 13.31 -1.06
N LEU A 33 -3.92 13.81 -0.56
CA LEU A 33 -2.71 12.99 -0.35
C LEU A 33 -2.91 11.84 0.64
N LEU A 34 -4.05 11.75 1.34
CA LEU A 34 -4.36 10.64 2.23
C LEU A 34 -4.98 9.44 1.50
N SER A 35 -5.33 9.56 0.22
CA SER A 35 -5.88 8.45 -0.57
C SER A 35 -5.05 8.20 -1.81
N TRP A 36 -4.48 7.01 -1.90
CA TRP A 36 -3.64 6.60 -3.00
C TRP A 36 -4.25 5.37 -3.65
N GLN A 37 -4.21 5.33 -4.98
CA GLN A 37 -4.62 4.16 -5.74
C GLN A 37 -3.45 3.67 -6.59
N GLY A 38 -3.42 2.38 -6.86
CA GLY A 38 -2.42 1.81 -7.76
C GLY A 38 -2.77 0.41 -8.19
N LEU A 39 -1.91 -0.15 -9.04
CA LEU A 39 -2.06 -1.47 -9.62
C LEU A 39 -0.88 -2.33 -9.19
N ILE A 40 -1.13 -3.41 -8.48
CA ILE A 40 -0.13 -4.42 -8.18
C ILE A 40 -0.10 -5.42 -9.34
N VAL A 41 1.08 -5.70 -9.87
CA VAL A 41 1.34 -6.74 -10.86
C VAL A 41 2.32 -7.71 -10.22
N PRO A 42 1.84 -8.82 -9.65
CA PRO A 42 2.69 -9.89 -9.14
C PRO A 42 3.49 -10.51 -10.28
N ASP A 43 4.75 -10.90 -10.03
CA ASP A 43 5.54 -11.68 -10.99
C ASP A 43 5.56 -13.19 -10.64
N ASN A 44 5.02 -13.56 -9.47
CA ASN A 44 5.05 -14.92 -8.96
C ASN A 44 3.70 -15.64 -9.20
N PRO A 45 3.71 -16.89 -9.70
CA PRO A 45 2.53 -17.74 -9.72
C PRO A 45 2.00 -17.97 -8.29
N PRO A 46 0.67 -18.04 -8.09
CA PRO A 46 -0.39 -18.15 -9.09
C PRO A 46 -0.94 -16.80 -9.61
N TYR A 47 -0.40 -15.67 -9.17
CA TYR A 47 -0.94 -14.33 -9.47
C TYR A 47 -0.18 -13.58 -10.58
N ASP A 48 0.87 -14.18 -11.14
CA ASP A 48 1.77 -13.67 -12.19
C ASP A 48 1.07 -13.21 -13.48
N LYS A 49 -0.14 -13.73 -13.72
CA LYS A 49 -0.95 -13.40 -14.91
C LYS A 49 -1.97 -12.30 -14.65
N GLY A 50 -2.05 -11.80 -13.41
CA GLY A 50 -3.08 -10.86 -12.97
C GLY A 50 -2.53 -9.46 -12.68
N ALA A 51 -3.46 -8.50 -12.63
CA ALA A 51 -3.18 -7.17 -12.10
C ALA A 51 -4.29 -6.76 -11.13
N PHE A 52 -3.90 -6.34 -9.94
CA PHE A 52 -4.80 -6.10 -8.82
C PHE A 52 -4.81 -4.63 -8.45
N ARG A 53 -5.97 -3.98 -8.59
CA ARG A 53 -6.13 -2.60 -8.17
C ARG A 53 -6.22 -2.56 -6.65
N ILE A 54 -5.43 -1.70 -6.04
CA ILE A 54 -5.45 -1.44 -4.61
C ILE A 54 -5.69 0.04 -4.32
N GLU A 55 -6.23 0.28 -3.13
CA GLU A 55 -6.43 1.59 -2.54
C GLU A 55 -5.76 1.62 -1.16
N ILE A 56 -5.00 2.68 -0.90
CA ILE A 56 -4.30 2.93 0.35
C ILE A 56 -4.86 4.20 0.95
N ILE A 57 -5.47 4.08 2.12
CA ILE A 57 -6.06 5.20 2.86
C ILE A 57 -5.23 5.45 4.11
N PHE A 58 -4.61 6.61 4.18
CA PHE A 58 -3.87 7.08 5.35
C PHE A 58 -4.84 7.79 6.31
N PRO A 59 -4.91 7.38 7.59
CA PRO A 59 -5.71 8.11 8.57
C PRO A 59 -5.09 9.48 8.85
N THR A 60 -5.90 10.41 9.36
CA THR A 60 -5.44 11.75 9.78
C THR A 60 -4.37 11.70 10.87
N GLU A 61 -4.39 10.65 11.69
CA GLU A 61 -3.42 10.36 12.74
C GLU A 61 -2.17 9.65 12.23
N TYR A 62 -1.99 9.44 10.92
CA TYR A 62 -0.74 8.92 10.37
C TYR A 62 0.42 9.87 10.73
N PRO A 63 1.60 9.37 11.15
CA PRO A 63 2.05 7.97 11.18
C PRO A 63 1.81 7.25 12.51
N PHE A 64 0.99 7.77 13.44
CA PHE A 64 0.66 7.08 14.70
C PHE A 64 -0.29 5.90 14.50
N LYS A 65 -1.19 6.00 13.51
CA LYS A 65 -2.03 4.90 13.04
C LYS A 65 -1.54 4.35 11.70
N PRO A 66 -1.65 3.03 11.45
CA PRO A 66 -1.28 2.43 10.19
C PRO A 66 -2.21 2.86 9.05
N PRO A 67 -1.73 2.86 7.80
CA PRO A 67 -2.60 3.01 6.63
C PRO A 67 -3.47 1.77 6.45
N LYS A 68 -4.68 1.97 5.90
CA LYS A 68 -5.56 0.87 5.49
C LYS A 68 -5.32 0.58 4.02
N ILE A 69 -5.05 -0.69 3.70
CA ILE A 69 -4.88 -1.15 2.31
C ILE A 69 -6.05 -2.04 1.95
N THR A 70 -6.69 -1.76 0.81
CA THR A 70 -7.84 -2.51 0.33
C THR A 70 -7.69 -2.82 -1.15
N PHE A 71 -7.79 -4.09 -1.49
CA PHE A 71 -7.86 -4.59 -2.85
C PHE A 71 -9.26 -4.32 -3.42
N LYS A 72 -9.32 -3.51 -4.47
CA LYS A 72 -10.55 -3.29 -5.26
C LYS A 72 -10.79 -4.43 -6.23
N THR A 73 -9.72 -5.07 -6.70
CA THR A 73 -9.81 -6.30 -7.49
C THR A 73 -9.95 -7.50 -6.55
N LYS A 74 -10.95 -8.36 -6.79
CA LYS A 74 -11.09 -9.61 -6.03
C LYS A 74 -9.86 -10.50 -6.24
N ILE A 75 -9.27 -10.92 -5.13
CA ILE A 75 -8.11 -11.83 -5.09
C ILE A 75 -8.37 -12.85 -3.99
N TYR A 76 -7.99 -14.09 -4.24
CA TYR A 76 -8.01 -15.13 -3.23
C TYR A 76 -6.61 -15.22 -2.63
N HIS A 77 -6.41 -14.77 -1.38
CA HIS A 77 -5.10 -14.77 -0.74
C HIS A 77 -5.28 -14.95 0.78
N PRO A 78 -4.45 -15.73 1.48
CA PRO A 78 -4.64 -16.01 2.91
C PRO A 78 -4.60 -14.76 3.80
N ASN A 79 -3.88 -13.73 3.37
CA ASN A 79 -3.79 -12.45 4.09
C ASN A 79 -4.79 -11.39 3.60
N ILE A 80 -5.75 -11.74 2.74
CA ILE A 80 -6.75 -10.82 2.21
C ILE A 80 -8.14 -11.36 2.51
N ASP A 81 -8.99 -10.55 3.14
CA ASP A 81 -10.37 -10.94 3.43
C ASP A 81 -11.27 -10.89 2.18
N GLU A 82 -12.51 -11.40 2.28
CA GLU A 82 -13.48 -11.37 1.17
C GLU A 82 -13.87 -9.95 0.71
N LYS A 83 -13.60 -8.95 1.54
CA LYS A 83 -13.82 -7.53 1.25
C LYS A 83 -12.57 -6.85 0.65
N GLY A 84 -11.48 -7.61 0.45
CA GLY A 84 -10.22 -7.11 -0.09
C GLY A 84 -9.30 -6.44 0.95
N GLN A 85 -9.62 -6.48 2.24
CA GLN A 85 -8.79 -5.87 3.29
C GLN A 85 -7.55 -6.73 3.55
N VAL A 86 -6.40 -6.08 3.63
CA VAL A 86 -5.13 -6.74 3.94
C VAL A 86 -4.97 -6.88 5.45
N CYS A 87 -4.73 -8.09 5.90
CA CYS A 87 -4.44 -8.44 7.29
C CYS A 87 -2.98 -8.88 7.43
N LEU A 88 -2.06 -7.91 7.40
CA LEU A 88 -0.64 -8.18 7.69
C LEU A 88 -0.25 -7.68 9.08
N PRO A 89 0.56 -8.44 9.84
CA PRO A 89 1.02 -8.01 11.15
C PRO A 89 1.72 -6.65 11.14
N VAL A 90 2.48 -6.33 10.09
CA VAL A 90 3.21 -5.05 9.97
C VAL A 90 2.31 -3.83 9.87
N ILE A 91 1.06 -3.98 9.41
CA ILE A 91 0.05 -2.92 9.36
C ILE A 91 -1.01 -3.07 10.47
N SER A 92 -0.85 -4.06 11.36
CA SER A 92 -1.70 -4.18 12.55
C SER A 92 -1.40 -3.04 13.52
N ALA A 93 -2.45 -2.48 14.13
CA ALA A 93 -2.32 -1.39 15.08
C ALA A 93 -1.39 -1.73 16.27
N GLU A 94 -1.31 -3.00 16.63
CA GLU A 94 -0.48 -3.49 17.75
C GLU A 94 1.02 -3.51 17.44
N ASN A 95 1.37 -3.73 16.17
CA ASN A 95 2.76 -3.89 15.72
C ASN A 95 3.27 -2.70 14.90
N TRP A 96 2.38 -1.76 14.56
CA TRP A 96 2.70 -0.59 13.75
C TRP A 96 3.64 0.37 14.50
N LYS A 97 4.78 0.70 13.89
CA LYS A 97 5.72 1.69 14.41
C LYS A 97 5.72 2.93 13.51
N PRO A 98 5.60 4.16 14.06
CA PRO A 98 5.60 5.40 13.25
C PRO A 98 6.88 5.63 12.42
N ALA A 99 7.96 4.95 12.81
CA ALA A 99 9.27 4.96 12.15
C ALA A 99 9.35 4.03 10.93
N THR A 100 8.34 3.18 10.68
CA THR A 100 8.24 2.30 9.52
C THR A 100 7.99 3.14 8.27
N LYS A 101 9.06 3.74 7.72
CA LYS A 101 9.01 4.68 6.59
C LYS A 101 8.79 3.99 5.24
N THR A 102 9.12 2.71 5.11
CA THR A 102 9.53 2.17 3.80
C THR A 102 8.96 0.77 3.51
N ASP A 103 8.27 0.14 4.45
CA ASP A 103 7.74 -1.21 4.24
C ASP A 103 6.42 -1.25 3.48
N GLN A 104 6.03 -0.19 2.77
CA GLN A 104 5.02 -0.35 1.72
C GLN A 104 5.56 -1.30 0.63
N GLY A 105 6.85 -1.20 0.29
CA GLY A 105 7.53 -2.17 -0.58
C GLY A 105 7.48 -3.56 0.01
N TYR A 106 7.85 -3.73 1.29
CA TYR A 106 7.81 -5.03 1.97
C TYR A 106 6.39 -5.59 2.12
N VAL A 107 5.37 -4.76 2.35
CA VAL A 107 3.96 -5.16 2.37
C VAL A 107 3.55 -5.65 0.99
N MET A 108 3.88 -4.91 -0.07
CA MET A 108 3.56 -5.31 -1.43
C MET A 108 4.33 -6.57 -1.83
N GLU A 109 5.63 -6.67 -1.51
CA GLU A 109 6.42 -7.88 -1.72
C GLU A 109 5.89 -9.06 -0.91
N SER A 110 5.51 -8.87 0.35
CA SER A 110 4.93 -9.94 1.19
C SER A 110 3.62 -10.46 0.62
N LEU A 111 2.80 -9.59 0.01
CA LEU A 111 1.55 -9.96 -0.66
C LEU A 111 1.76 -10.65 -2.02
N ILE A 112 2.96 -10.54 -2.61
CA ILE A 112 3.30 -11.05 -3.93
C ILE A 112 4.22 -12.28 -3.84
N ALA A 113 4.90 -12.48 -2.72
CA ALA A 113 5.88 -13.54 -2.49
C ALA A 113 5.31 -14.80 -1.82
N SER A 114 4.00 -14.83 -1.50
CA SER A 114 3.34 -15.99 -0.87
C SER A 114 2.63 -16.91 -1.84
#